data_AF-A0A9W9D6M4-F1
#
_entry.id   AF-A0A9W9D6M4-F1
#
_cell.length_a   1.000
_cell.length_b   1.000
_cell.length_c   1.000
_cell.angle_alpha   90.00
_cell.angle_beta   90.00
_cell.angle_gamma   90.00
#
_symmetry.space_group_name_H-M   'P 1'
#
loop_
_entity.id
_entity.type
_entity.pdbx_description
1 polymer ?
#
loop_
_entity_poly.entity_id
_entity_poly.type
_entity_poly.pdbx_seq_one_letter_code
_entity_poly.pdbx_strand_id
1 'polypeptide(L)'
;MILHSPSRHQVAHVVGRYHLGTRLRQTPCSSIALPQPAIHSVSTYLQPLSSSIDSREPSPPPKKRRRHHTSASDSEPEIITGHVLSNGKFKCSDPGCSDLKFGRQADFRRHYTNVHEAMKVEYFCTWKGCDRSKRPFKKGKGRSFGLRKDKMEEHVRTVHERVDKRKGHATSTDEEDDEDDDDDIEEADQQRKKTQRHL
;
A
#
# COMPACT_ATOMS: atom_id res chain seq x y z
N MET A 1 -40.90 23.96 46.30
CA MET A 1 -39.98 23.05 45.58
C MET A 1 -38.89 23.91 44.95
N ILE A 2 -37.68 23.89 45.52
CA ILE A 2 -36.59 24.83 45.18
C ILE A 2 -35.67 24.17 44.14
N LEU A 3 -35.61 24.78 42.96
CA LEU A 3 -34.77 24.39 41.84
C LEU A 3 -33.32 24.80 42.12
N HIS A 4 -32.40 23.84 42.21
CA HIS A 4 -30.96 24.13 42.23
C HIS A 4 -30.38 23.85 40.85
N SER A 5 -29.92 24.91 40.18
CA SER A 5 -29.17 24.85 38.93
C SER A 5 -27.69 24.56 39.18
N PRO A 6 -27.03 23.68 38.41
CA PRO A 6 -25.59 23.47 38.54
C PRO A 6 -24.81 24.61 37.88
N SER A 7 -23.89 25.15 38.68
CA SER A 7 -22.93 26.20 38.39
C SER A 7 -21.94 25.81 37.29
N ARG A 8 -21.92 26.57 36.20
CA ARG A 8 -20.95 26.45 35.09
C ARG A 8 -19.58 26.96 35.55
N HIS A 9 -18.67 26.04 35.84
CA HIS A 9 -17.24 26.35 35.92
C HIS A 9 -16.72 26.70 34.51
N GLN A 10 -16.41 27.98 34.29
CA GLN A 10 -15.64 28.41 33.13
C GLN A 10 -14.16 28.13 33.40
N VAL A 11 -13.59 27.16 32.69
CA VAL A 11 -12.14 26.94 32.68
C VAL A 11 -11.56 27.83 31.58
N ALA A 12 -10.90 28.91 31.99
CA ALA A 12 -10.17 29.80 31.10
C ALA A 12 -8.97 29.05 30.50
N HIS A 13 -9.08 28.65 29.24
CA HIS A 13 -7.93 28.17 28.48
C HIS A 13 -7.05 29.36 28.10
N VAL A 14 -5.93 29.50 28.80
CA VAL A 14 -4.83 30.41 28.44
C VAL A 14 -4.25 29.93 27.10
N VAL A 15 -4.63 30.62 26.02
CA VAL A 15 -3.99 30.49 24.71
C VAL A 15 -2.59 31.10 24.78
N GLY A 16 -1.61 30.26 25.12
CA GLY A 16 -0.19 30.57 24.93
C GLY A 16 0.11 30.73 23.44
N ARG A 17 0.22 31.97 22.96
CA ARG A 17 0.80 32.31 21.66
C ARG A 17 2.31 32.04 21.72
N TYR A 18 2.75 30.85 21.31
CA TYR A 18 4.15 30.64 20.95
C TYR A 18 4.37 31.12 19.52
N HIS A 19 5.05 32.26 19.41
CA HIS A 19 5.64 32.73 18.17
C HIS A 19 6.84 31.83 17.83
N LEU A 20 6.61 30.80 17.02
CA LEU A 20 7.71 30.06 16.38
C LEU A 20 8.31 30.98 15.30
N GLY A 21 9.35 31.70 15.69
CA GLY A 21 10.19 32.46 14.78
C GLY A 21 10.80 31.52 13.75
N THR A 22 10.28 31.59 12.52
CA THR A 22 10.93 31.06 11.34
C THR A 22 12.16 31.92 11.06
N ARG A 23 13.29 31.57 11.69
CA ARG A 23 14.59 31.97 11.17
C ARG A 23 14.79 31.22 9.86
N LEU A 24 14.27 31.82 8.78
CA LEU A 24 14.61 31.53 7.41
C LEU A 24 16.11 31.79 7.28
N ARG A 25 16.93 30.76 7.52
CA ARG A 25 18.33 30.78 7.12
C ARG A 25 18.28 30.85 5.59
N GLN A 26 18.49 32.06 5.07
CA GLN A 26 18.93 32.27 3.71
C GLN A 26 20.25 31.50 3.57
N THR A 27 20.16 30.28 3.06
CA THR A 27 21.30 29.68 2.39
C THR A 27 21.58 30.59 1.20
N PRO A 28 22.77 31.20 1.07
CA PRO A 28 23.15 31.81 -0.19
C PRO A 28 22.99 30.71 -1.25
N CYS A 29 22.17 31.02 -2.26
CA CYS A 29 22.07 30.22 -3.46
C CYS A 29 23.42 30.39 -4.15
N SER A 30 24.42 29.61 -3.73
CA SER A 30 25.64 29.44 -4.47
C SER A 30 25.22 28.81 -5.78
N SER A 31 25.19 29.62 -6.82
CA SER A 31 25.06 29.24 -8.22
C SER A 31 26.22 28.32 -8.57
N ILE A 32 26.16 27.07 -8.13
CA ILE A 32 27.00 26.01 -8.67
C ILE A 32 26.41 25.80 -10.06
N ALA A 33 27.05 26.44 -11.04
CA ALA A 33 26.87 26.12 -12.44
C ALA A 33 27.04 24.60 -12.56
N LEU A 34 25.92 23.89 -12.74
CA LEU A 34 25.98 22.50 -13.13
C LEU A 34 26.79 22.44 -14.42
N PRO A 35 27.82 21.60 -14.52
CA PRO A 35 28.39 21.27 -15.81
C PRO A 35 27.23 20.74 -16.65
N GLN A 36 26.96 21.43 -17.76
CA GLN A 36 26.02 20.94 -18.75
C GLN A 36 26.46 19.52 -19.11
N PRO A 37 25.62 18.49 -18.92
CA PRO A 37 25.96 17.19 -19.48
C PRO A 37 26.04 17.40 -20.99
N ALA A 38 27.23 17.15 -21.54
CA ALA A 38 27.40 17.06 -22.97
C ALA A 38 26.32 16.11 -23.48
N ILE A 39 25.36 16.66 -24.21
CA ILE A 39 24.35 15.90 -24.93
C ILE A 39 25.12 15.22 -26.06
N HIS A 40 25.61 14.02 -25.78
CA HIS A 40 26.08 13.13 -26.83
C HIS A 40 24.84 12.76 -27.65
N SER A 41 24.67 13.47 -28.75
CA SER A 41 23.76 13.15 -29.82
C SER A 41 24.16 11.79 -30.38
N VAL A 42 23.63 10.72 -29.79
CA VAL A 42 23.65 9.41 -30.44
C VAL A 42 22.70 9.51 -31.63
N SER A 43 23.29 9.77 -32.78
CA SER A 43 22.69 9.62 -34.09
C SER A 43 22.30 8.15 -34.25
N THR A 44 21.08 7.81 -33.85
CA THR A 44 20.50 6.50 -34.10
C THR A 44 20.25 6.40 -35.59
N TYR A 45 21.20 5.77 -36.29
CA TYR A 45 21.08 5.37 -37.67
C TYR A 45 19.77 4.59 -37.86
N LEU A 46 18.99 5.04 -38.84
CA LEU A 46 17.89 4.28 -39.42
C LEU A 46 18.42 2.92 -39.87
N GLN A 47 18.06 1.85 -39.15
CA GLN A 47 18.23 0.51 -39.69
C GLN A 47 17.00 0.16 -40.57
N PRO A 48 17.22 -0.30 -41.81
CA PRO A 48 16.16 -0.77 -42.69
C PRO A 48 15.52 -2.06 -42.17
N LEU A 49 14.23 -2.20 -42.52
CA LEU A 49 13.39 -3.35 -42.29
C LEU A 49 14.01 -4.64 -42.83
N SER A 50 14.09 -5.66 -41.98
CA SER A 50 13.95 -7.06 -42.38
C SER A 50 12.79 -7.66 -41.60
N SER A 51 11.61 -7.53 -42.21
CA SER A 51 10.38 -8.19 -41.84
C SER A 51 10.49 -9.70 -42.03
N SER A 52 10.90 -10.39 -40.97
CA SER A 52 10.57 -11.81 -40.78
C SER A 52 9.12 -11.88 -40.32
N ILE A 53 8.22 -11.98 -41.30
CA ILE A 53 6.83 -12.43 -41.10
C ILE A 53 6.91 -13.90 -40.70
N ASP A 54 7.16 -14.12 -39.42
CA ASP A 54 6.99 -15.40 -38.77
C ASP A 54 5.48 -15.61 -38.68
N SER A 55 4.97 -16.51 -39.52
CA SER A 55 3.59 -17.00 -39.54
C SER A 55 3.29 -17.70 -38.22
N ARG A 56 3.09 -16.91 -37.17
CA ARG A 56 2.59 -17.39 -35.89
C ARG A 56 1.14 -17.76 -36.07
N GLU A 57 0.95 -19.07 -36.12
CA GLU A 57 -0.34 -19.73 -36.01
C GLU A 57 -1.19 -19.06 -34.92
N PRO A 58 -2.46 -18.72 -35.21
CA PRO A 58 -3.34 -18.07 -34.24
C PRO A 58 -3.51 -18.98 -33.02
N SER A 59 -2.83 -18.61 -31.93
CA SER A 59 -2.96 -19.30 -30.64
C SER A 59 -4.43 -19.40 -30.26
N PRO A 60 -4.92 -20.58 -29.85
CA PRO A 60 -6.32 -20.78 -29.50
C PRO A 60 -6.74 -19.77 -28.42
N PRO A 61 -7.95 -19.19 -28.53
CA PRO A 61 -8.41 -18.19 -27.58
C PRO A 61 -8.36 -18.77 -26.16
N PRO A 62 -7.73 -18.08 -25.19
CA PRO A 62 -7.64 -18.59 -23.83
C PRO A 62 -9.06 -18.85 -23.32
N LYS A 63 -9.32 -20.10 -22.94
CA LYS A 63 -10.59 -20.53 -22.35
C LYS A 63 -10.90 -19.58 -21.21
N LYS A 64 -11.91 -18.72 -21.40
CA LYS A 64 -12.37 -17.74 -20.41
C LYS A 64 -12.85 -18.50 -19.18
N ARG A 65 -11.94 -18.70 -18.22
CA ARG A 65 -12.30 -19.17 -16.87
C ARG A 65 -13.30 -18.15 -16.34
N ARG A 66 -14.57 -18.53 -16.32
CA ARG A 66 -15.65 -17.79 -15.67
C ARG A 66 -15.19 -17.57 -14.24
N ARG A 67 -14.70 -16.35 -13.93
CA ARG A 67 -14.51 -15.95 -12.54
C ARG A 67 -15.91 -15.98 -11.94
N HIS A 68 -16.12 -16.93 -11.04
CA HIS A 68 -17.24 -16.90 -10.14
C HIS A 68 -17.16 -15.55 -9.42
N HIS A 69 -18.01 -14.61 -9.82
CA HIS A 69 -18.24 -13.40 -9.07
C HIS A 69 -18.87 -13.86 -7.75
N THR A 70 -18.06 -13.89 -6.70
CA THR A 70 -18.57 -14.01 -5.34
C THR A 70 -19.44 -12.79 -5.13
N SER A 71 -20.75 -13.00 -5.07
CA SER A 71 -21.74 -11.99 -4.76
C SER A 71 -21.31 -11.30 -3.48
N ALA A 72 -20.89 -10.04 -3.59
CA ALA A 72 -20.47 -9.24 -2.44
C ALA A 72 -21.65 -9.20 -1.46
N SER A 73 -21.36 -9.55 -0.21
CA SER A 73 -22.34 -9.60 0.87
C SER A 73 -22.92 -8.19 1.09
N ASP A 74 -24.24 -8.07 0.90
CA ASP A 74 -25.06 -6.84 0.82
C ASP A 74 -25.28 -6.15 2.18
N SER A 75 -24.29 -6.20 3.09
CA SER A 75 -24.47 -5.72 4.47
C SER A 75 -23.51 -4.61 4.87
N GLU A 76 -22.55 -4.26 4.01
CA GLU A 76 -21.66 -3.13 4.26
C GLU A 76 -22.25 -1.88 3.59
N PRO A 77 -22.46 -0.77 4.34
CA PRO A 77 -22.97 0.46 3.75
C PRO A 77 -22.04 0.92 2.63
N GLU A 78 -22.59 1.14 1.43
CA GLU A 78 -21.81 1.58 0.28
C GLU A 78 -21.19 2.96 0.58
N ILE A 79 -19.90 2.98 0.94
CA ILE A 79 -19.19 4.21 1.28
C ILE A 79 -18.97 5.00 0.00
N ILE A 80 -19.70 6.12 -0.13
CA ILE A 80 -19.56 7.04 -1.26
C ILE A 80 -18.16 7.68 -1.24
N THR A 81 -17.27 7.11 -2.05
CA THR A 81 -15.86 7.49 -2.17
C THR A 81 -15.69 8.86 -2.84
N GLY A 82 -16.61 9.23 -3.73
CA GLY A 82 -16.58 10.51 -4.45
C GLY A 82 -17.75 10.67 -5.41
N HIS A 83 -17.79 11.82 -6.07
CA HIS A 83 -18.87 12.22 -6.97
C HIS A 83 -18.36 12.36 -8.41
N VAL A 84 -19.18 11.95 -9.37
CA VAL A 84 -18.99 12.23 -10.80
C VAL A 84 -19.73 13.51 -11.15
N LEU A 85 -19.02 14.50 -11.65
CA LEU A 85 -19.59 15.77 -12.07
C LEU A 85 -20.20 15.64 -13.48
N SER A 86 -21.14 16.53 -13.81
CA SER A 86 -21.79 16.56 -15.14
C SER A 86 -20.81 16.75 -16.31
N ASN A 87 -19.62 17.27 -16.06
CA ASN A 87 -18.55 17.42 -17.04
C ASN A 87 -17.66 16.17 -17.20
N GLY A 88 -18.03 15.04 -16.59
CA GLY A 88 -17.26 13.79 -16.63
C GLY A 88 -16.01 13.78 -15.75
N LYS A 89 -15.78 14.81 -14.93
CA LYS A 89 -14.67 14.85 -13.97
C LYS A 89 -15.09 14.22 -12.64
N PHE A 90 -14.11 13.76 -11.88
CA PHE A 90 -14.31 13.14 -10.57
C PHE A 90 -13.91 14.09 -9.45
N LYS A 91 -14.68 14.10 -8.35
CA LYS A 91 -14.45 14.91 -7.15
C LYS A 91 -14.46 14.02 -5.91
N CYS A 92 -13.54 14.25 -4.98
CA CYS A 92 -13.54 13.57 -3.69
C CYS A 92 -14.72 14.02 -2.81
N SER A 93 -15.28 13.08 -2.02
CA SER A 93 -16.36 13.35 -1.06
C SER A 93 -15.85 14.11 0.18
N ASP A 94 -14.57 13.91 0.53
CA ASP A 94 -13.98 14.52 1.71
C ASP A 94 -13.86 16.06 1.62
N PRO A 95 -14.23 16.79 2.68
CA PRO A 95 -14.26 18.26 2.67
C PRO A 95 -12.86 18.86 2.49
N GLY A 96 -11.82 18.19 3.00
CA GLY A 96 -10.42 18.63 2.85
C GLY A 96 -9.83 18.45 1.44
N CYS A 97 -10.54 17.76 0.55
CA CYS A 97 -10.11 17.53 -0.84
C CYS A 97 -11.13 18.08 -1.85
N SER A 98 -12.05 18.93 -1.39
CA SER A 98 -13.15 19.46 -2.18
C SER A 98 -12.70 20.35 -3.36
N ASP A 99 -11.49 20.90 -3.33
CA ASP A 99 -10.94 21.70 -4.43
C ASP A 99 -10.29 20.84 -5.54
N LEU A 100 -9.98 19.57 -5.25
CA LEU A 100 -9.32 18.68 -6.19
C LEU A 100 -10.33 18.04 -7.15
N LYS A 101 -10.04 18.15 -8.45
CA LYS A 101 -10.85 17.58 -9.53
C LYS A 101 -9.95 16.75 -10.44
N PHE A 102 -10.37 15.52 -10.74
CA PHE A 102 -9.61 14.61 -11.57
C PHE A 102 -10.27 14.42 -12.92
N GLY A 103 -9.50 14.54 -14.00
CA GLY A 103 -9.98 14.28 -15.36
C GLY A 103 -10.06 12.79 -15.71
N ARG A 104 -9.41 11.92 -14.93
CA ARG A 104 -9.37 10.47 -15.13
C ARG A 104 -9.76 9.75 -13.85
N GLN A 105 -10.53 8.67 -13.99
CA GLN A 105 -10.93 7.84 -12.85
C GLN A 105 -9.72 7.21 -12.13
N ALA A 106 -8.65 6.88 -12.87
CA ALA A 106 -7.42 6.32 -12.32
C ALA A 106 -6.74 7.26 -11.32
N ASP A 107 -6.69 8.56 -11.64
CA ASP A 107 -6.08 9.57 -10.77
C ASP A 107 -6.91 9.76 -9.50
N PHE A 108 -8.24 9.77 -9.64
CA PHE A 108 -9.16 9.81 -8.51
C PHE A 108 -8.99 8.61 -7.57
N ARG A 109 -8.96 7.38 -8.10
CA ARG A 109 -8.72 6.18 -7.28
C ARG A 109 -7.39 6.29 -6.54
N ARG A 110 -6.32 6.65 -7.26
CA ARG A 110 -4.98 6.82 -6.66
C ARG A 110 -4.99 7.86 -5.53
N HIS A 111 -5.69 8.96 -5.72
CA HIS A 111 -5.87 9.98 -4.70
C HIS A 111 -6.59 9.42 -3.47
N TYR A 112 -7.73 8.75 -3.66
CA TYR A 112 -8.49 8.18 -2.55
C TYR A 112 -7.67 7.15 -1.75
N THR A 113 -7.06 6.18 -2.41
CA THR A 113 -6.17 5.19 -1.78
C THR A 113 -5.00 5.86 -1.05
N ASN A 114 -4.45 6.96 -1.59
CA ASN A 114 -3.30 7.62 -0.99
C ASN A 114 -3.62 8.60 0.15
N VAL A 115 -4.78 9.25 0.12
CA VAL A 115 -5.14 10.33 1.05
C VAL A 115 -6.18 9.88 2.06
N HIS A 116 -7.19 9.13 1.63
CA HIS A 116 -8.42 8.87 2.39
C HIS A 116 -8.52 7.47 2.98
N GLU A 117 -7.68 6.53 2.51
CA GLU A 117 -7.50 5.27 3.20
C GLU A 117 -6.85 5.60 4.56
N ALA A 118 -7.68 5.86 5.58
CA ALA A 118 -7.28 6.38 6.88
C ALA A 118 -6.71 5.27 7.80
N MET A 119 -6.92 4.01 7.43
CA MET A 119 -6.40 2.83 8.12
C MET A 119 -5.14 2.29 7.43
N LYS A 120 -4.18 3.16 7.20
CA LYS A 120 -2.88 2.74 6.68
C LYS A 120 -2.12 2.10 7.82
N VAL A 121 -2.17 0.78 7.84
CA VAL A 121 -1.22 -0.01 8.62
C VAL A 121 0.17 0.40 8.15
N GLU A 122 0.81 1.27 8.91
CA GLU A 122 2.20 1.59 8.70
C GLU A 122 3.01 0.32 8.92
N TYR A 123 3.79 -0.06 7.91
CA TYR A 123 4.66 -1.22 8.02
C TYR A 123 5.92 -0.83 8.79
N PHE A 124 6.21 -1.59 9.84
CA PHE A 124 7.42 -1.51 10.65
C PHE A 124 8.22 -2.79 10.47
N CYS A 125 9.55 -2.70 10.63
CA CYS A 125 10.35 -3.92 10.65
C CYS A 125 9.92 -4.80 11.84
N THR A 126 9.84 -6.11 11.66
CA THR A 126 9.47 -7.07 12.72
C THR A 126 10.65 -7.42 13.64
N TRP A 127 11.89 -7.12 13.21
CA TRP A 127 13.11 -7.50 13.92
C TRP A 127 13.32 -6.70 15.21
N LYS A 128 13.62 -7.40 16.32
CA LYS A 128 13.86 -6.78 17.63
C LYS A 128 15.18 -6.00 17.61
N GLY A 129 15.14 -4.74 18.05
CA GLY A 129 16.31 -3.86 18.07
C GLY A 129 16.63 -3.15 16.76
N CYS A 130 15.86 -3.37 15.69
CA CYS A 130 15.99 -2.58 14.46
C CYS A 130 15.51 -1.13 14.70
N ASP A 131 16.27 -0.13 14.21
CA ASP A 131 15.88 1.28 14.33
C ASP A 131 14.54 1.59 13.65
N ARG A 132 14.16 0.77 12.67
CA ARG A 132 12.89 0.84 11.92
C ARG A 132 11.77 -0.05 12.47
N SER A 133 11.99 -0.80 13.55
CA SER A 133 10.94 -1.59 14.21
C SER A 133 10.23 -0.84 15.34
N LYS A 134 10.83 0.23 15.87
CA LYS A 134 10.23 1.02 16.94
C LYS A 134 9.10 1.88 16.38
N ARG A 135 7.85 1.56 16.76
CA ARG A 135 6.73 2.51 16.69
C ARG A 135 7.13 3.74 17.51
N PRO A 136 7.40 4.89 16.88
CA PRO A 136 7.78 6.06 17.65
C PRO A 136 6.54 6.51 18.43
N PHE A 137 6.54 6.31 19.76
CA PHE A 137 5.46 6.76 20.65
C PHE A 137 5.25 8.28 20.57
N LYS A 138 6.29 9.02 20.16
CA LYS A 138 6.21 10.45 19.83
C LYS A 138 6.13 10.57 18.31
N LYS A 139 5.19 11.40 17.80
CA LYS A 139 4.84 11.71 16.39
C LYS A 139 6.00 12.14 15.47
N GLY A 140 7.11 11.40 15.46
CA GLY A 140 8.25 11.60 14.59
C GLY A 140 7.97 10.98 13.23
N LYS A 141 7.77 11.84 12.24
CA LYS A 141 7.59 11.46 10.83
C LYS A 141 8.94 10.96 10.30
N GLY A 142 9.14 9.65 10.16
CA GLY A 142 10.33 9.16 9.41
C GLY A 142 10.97 7.83 9.80
N ARG A 143 10.32 6.91 10.52
CA ARG A 143 10.92 5.58 10.79
C ARG A 143 10.16 4.38 10.22
N SER A 144 8.91 4.55 9.80
CA SER A 144 8.13 3.48 9.15
C SER A 144 8.39 3.42 7.65
N PHE A 145 8.08 2.28 7.03
CA PHE A 145 8.10 2.10 5.58
C PHE A 145 6.86 2.70 4.89
N GLY A 146 6.02 3.40 5.66
CA GLY A 146 4.72 3.90 5.23
C GLY A 146 3.82 2.75 4.79
N LEU A 147 3.28 2.89 3.59
CA LEU A 147 2.32 1.97 2.94
C LEU A 147 2.94 0.78 2.22
N ARG A 148 4.25 0.77 2.09
CA ARG A 148 4.95 -0.09 1.13
C ARG A 148 5.46 -1.36 1.81
N LYS A 149 4.64 -2.42 1.79
CA LYS A 149 5.03 -3.74 2.32
C LYS A 149 6.26 -4.31 1.62
N ASP A 150 6.37 -4.11 0.30
CA ASP A 150 7.52 -4.49 -0.51
C ASP A 150 8.83 -3.93 0.04
N LYS A 151 8.81 -2.66 0.48
CA LYS A 151 9.99 -2.01 1.06
C LYS A 151 10.35 -2.50 2.44
N MET A 152 9.36 -2.88 3.25
CA MET A 152 9.60 -3.51 4.54
C MET A 152 10.23 -4.91 4.35
N GLU A 153 9.70 -5.73 3.43
CA GLU A 153 10.23 -7.08 3.15
C GLU A 153 11.65 -7.03 2.57
N GLU A 154 11.89 -6.14 1.61
CA GLU A 154 13.23 -5.91 1.04
C GLU A 154 14.24 -5.51 2.14
N HIS A 155 13.83 -4.67 3.08
CA HIS A 155 14.66 -4.31 4.23
C HIS A 155 14.94 -5.51 5.14
N VAL A 156 13.94 -6.30 5.49
CA VAL A 156 14.15 -7.50 6.31
C VAL A 156 15.13 -8.45 5.63
N ARG A 157 14.97 -8.67 4.33
CA ARG A 157 15.86 -9.50 3.52
C ARG A 157 17.29 -8.97 3.50
N THR A 158 17.47 -7.69 3.18
CA THR A 158 18.81 -7.11 2.97
C THR A 158 19.56 -6.84 4.28
N VAL A 159 18.86 -6.45 5.34
CA VAL A 159 19.45 -6.03 6.62
C VAL A 159 19.49 -7.16 7.65
N HIS A 160 18.50 -8.07 7.65
CA HIS A 160 18.39 -9.10 8.69
C HIS A 160 18.70 -10.54 8.19
N GLU A 161 18.41 -10.90 6.95
CA GLU A 161 18.65 -12.27 6.45
C GLU A 161 20.13 -12.69 6.45
N ARG A 162 21.06 -11.73 6.39
CA ARG A 162 22.50 -12.01 6.48
C ARG A 162 22.94 -12.49 7.86
N VAL A 163 22.14 -12.26 8.90
CA VAL A 163 22.46 -12.61 10.29
C VAL A 163 22.06 -14.05 10.59
N ASP A 164 20.95 -14.53 10.03
CA ASP A 164 20.41 -15.86 10.35
C ASP A 164 21.19 -17.02 9.70
N LYS A 165 21.79 -16.78 8.52
CA LYS A 165 22.60 -17.81 7.84
C LYS A 165 23.86 -18.21 8.60
N ARG A 166 24.30 -17.45 9.60
CA ARG A 166 25.45 -17.82 10.45
C ARG A 166 25.05 -18.60 11.70
N LYS A 167 23.76 -18.71 12.02
CA LYS A 167 23.28 -19.35 13.25
C LYS A 167 22.62 -20.72 13.04
N GLY A 168 22.35 -21.10 11.79
CA GLY A 168 21.72 -22.38 11.43
C GLY A 168 22.64 -23.48 10.90
N HIS A 169 23.96 -23.26 10.79
CA HIS A 169 24.92 -24.30 10.36
C HIS A 169 25.91 -24.62 11.48
N ALA A 170 25.40 -24.94 12.66
CA ALA A 170 26.22 -25.44 13.77
C ALA A 170 25.53 -26.54 14.60
N THR A 171 24.45 -27.13 14.08
CA THR A 171 23.84 -28.35 14.66
C THR A 171 23.51 -29.33 13.54
N SER A 172 24.55 -29.76 12.81
CA SER A 172 24.55 -31.10 12.24
C SER A 172 24.92 -32.05 13.39
N THR A 173 23.94 -32.32 14.26
CA THR A 173 23.95 -33.59 14.98
C THR A 173 23.33 -34.56 13.98
N ASP A 174 24.21 -35.31 13.32
CA ASP A 174 23.92 -36.67 12.88
C ASP A 174 23.26 -37.41 14.05
N GLU A 175 21.93 -37.43 14.07
CA GLU A 175 21.17 -38.46 14.73
C GLU A 175 20.27 -39.02 13.63
N GLU A 176 20.76 -40.13 13.08
CA GLU A 176 20.00 -41.17 12.40
C GLU A 176 18.86 -41.66 13.32
N ASP A 177 17.89 -42.39 12.74
CA ASP A 177 16.69 -43.02 13.37
C ASP A 177 15.49 -42.07 13.59
N ASP A 178 14.24 -42.38 13.22
CA ASP A 178 13.60 -43.62 12.79
C ASP A 178 12.27 -43.28 12.10
N GLU A 179 11.96 -44.06 11.06
CA GLU A 179 10.68 -44.72 10.73
C GLU A 179 9.37 -43.88 10.56
N ASP A 180 8.90 -43.91 9.31
CA ASP A 180 7.55 -44.30 8.84
C ASP A 180 6.34 -44.02 9.75
N ASP A 181 5.44 -43.15 9.29
CA ASP A 181 4.00 -43.38 9.42
C ASP A 181 3.25 -42.58 8.33
N ASP A 182 2.95 -43.31 7.25
CA ASP A 182 1.93 -43.00 6.25
C ASP A 182 0.55 -43.08 6.91
N ASP A 183 -0.13 -41.95 7.10
CA ASP A 183 -1.57 -41.94 7.36
C ASP A 183 -2.31 -41.06 6.34
N ASP A 184 -2.82 -41.76 5.33
CA ASP A 184 -3.94 -41.40 4.47
C ASP A 184 -5.02 -40.62 5.23
N ILE A 185 -5.25 -39.36 4.85
CA ILE A 185 -6.50 -38.66 5.19
C ILE A 185 -7.31 -38.39 3.92
N GLU A 186 -8.06 -39.42 3.55
CA GLU A 186 -9.17 -39.42 2.60
C GLU A 186 -10.12 -38.24 2.88
N GLU A 187 -10.40 -37.39 1.89
CA GLU A 187 -11.50 -37.56 0.94
C GLU A 187 -12.89 -37.68 1.60
N ALA A 188 -13.48 -36.53 1.95
CA ALA A 188 -14.93 -36.37 1.97
C ALA A 188 -15.31 -34.88 1.93
N ASP A 189 -16.00 -34.44 0.87
CA ASP A 189 -17.32 -33.77 1.01
C ASP A 189 -17.92 -33.37 -0.36
N GLN A 190 -18.14 -34.38 -1.21
CA GLN A 190 -18.97 -34.24 -2.41
C GLN A 190 -20.37 -34.74 -2.11
N GLN A 191 -21.23 -33.91 -1.50
CA GLN A 191 -22.70 -34.02 -1.63
C GLN A 191 -23.42 -32.92 -0.84
N ARG A 192 -23.92 -31.89 -1.55
CA ARG A 192 -25.23 -31.25 -1.33
C ARG A 192 -25.34 -30.00 -2.20
N LYS A 193 -26.19 -30.07 -3.22
CA LYS A 193 -27.11 -28.99 -3.67
C LYS A 193 -27.94 -29.46 -4.86
N LYS A 194 -28.98 -30.24 -4.53
CA LYS A 194 -30.12 -30.52 -5.40
C LYS A 194 -31.36 -29.93 -4.72
N THR A 195 -31.63 -28.65 -4.96
CA THR A 195 -32.92 -28.00 -4.68
C THR A 195 -33.18 -27.02 -5.82
N GLN A 196 -34.03 -27.40 -6.76
CA GLN A 196 -35.47 -27.14 -6.78
C GLN A 196 -35.76 -25.89 -7.62
N ARG A 197 -35.81 -26.10 -8.94
CA ARG A 197 -36.59 -25.25 -9.85
C ARG A 197 -38.05 -25.47 -9.50
N HIS A 198 -38.72 -24.44 -9.00
CA HIS A 198 -40.18 -24.36 -9.03
C HIS A 198 -40.58 -23.40 -10.15
N LEU A 199 -41.60 -23.84 -10.89
CA LEU A 199 -42.23 -23.28 -12.08
C LEU A 199 -42.62 -21.81 -11.96
#